data_AF-U3KDV0-F1
#
_entry.id   AF-U3KDV0-F1
#
_cell.length_a   1.000
_cell.length_b   1.000
_cell.length_c   1.000
_cell.angle_alpha   90.00
_cell.angle_beta   90.00
_cell.angle_gamma   90.00
#
_symmetry.space_group_name_H-M   'P 1'
#
loop_
_entity.id
_entity.type
_entity.pdbx_description
1 polymer ?
#
loop_
_entity_poly.entity_id
_entity_poly.type
_entity_poly.pdbx_seq_one_letter_code
_entity_poly.pdbx_strand_id
1 'polypeptide(L)'
;MPTNGIHQVLKIQFGLINCESRYLTAESFGYKVNASAPSLKRKQIWTLEQDEADSSIVFLKSHLGRYLGADKDGKVRCEAEQPGRDEGFSIITQSDGRWALQSAPHRRFFGGREDRLSCFAPSVTEGELWTVHLAMHPQANLYSLARKRYAHLGPRRDGRIATDSNLPWGVDALITLCFQDKKYSLRTADERYLRCDGTLVPEPGAGTGYTLEFKAGKLAFKDCDGKYLAPTGPTGTLKSGRSSKPGKDELFDLEESHPQVVFTAANGRYVSIRQGKSSPHPLPVCTCARAHTHTHTQVCRAPCSTHRFTRLPVHTTPDALCAHTCVEPVDVTTGEQNPLFETQGTPLAPRCPPGMVPPLCQAA
;
A
#
# COMPACT_ATOMS: atom_id res chain seq x y z
N MET A 1 -30.98 -2.98 -17.71
CA MET A 1 -30.52 -1.87 -16.86
C MET A 1 -29.06 -2.12 -16.48
N PRO A 2 -28.08 -1.40 -17.02
CA PRO A 2 -26.68 -1.62 -16.69
C PRO A 2 -26.35 -0.92 -15.37
N THR A 3 -26.00 -1.70 -14.34
CA THR A 3 -25.47 -1.21 -13.05
C THR A 3 -24.01 -0.84 -13.22
N ASN A 4 -23.73 0.45 -13.47
CA ASN A 4 -22.39 1.02 -13.44
C ASN A 4 -22.01 1.40 -12.00
N GLY A 5 -20.87 0.88 -11.57
CA GLY A 5 -20.24 1.18 -10.28
C GLY A 5 -19.30 0.04 -9.90
N ILE A 6 -18.21 -0.09 -10.66
CA ILE A 6 -17.22 -1.16 -10.62
C ILE A 6 -16.64 -1.25 -9.20
N HIS A 7 -17.05 -2.25 -8.42
CA HIS A 7 -16.24 -2.76 -7.31
C HIS A 7 -15.00 -3.42 -7.94
N GLN A 8 -14.01 -2.62 -8.31
CA GLN A 8 -12.71 -3.13 -8.72
C GLN A 8 -11.99 -3.52 -7.43
N VAL A 9 -12.31 -4.71 -6.94
CA VAL A 9 -11.54 -5.38 -5.90
C VAL A 9 -10.10 -5.38 -6.40
N LEU A 10 -9.23 -4.63 -5.73
CA LEU A 10 -7.81 -4.65 -6.06
C LEU A 10 -7.32 -6.09 -5.86
N LYS A 11 -6.77 -6.69 -6.92
CA LYS A 11 -5.94 -7.88 -6.75
C LYS A 11 -4.76 -7.42 -5.90
N ILE A 12 -4.74 -7.81 -4.63
CA ILE A 12 -3.72 -7.35 -3.71
C ILE A 12 -2.37 -7.85 -4.20
N GLN A 13 -1.50 -6.89 -4.49
CA GLN A 13 -0.14 -7.11 -4.93
C GLN A 13 0.78 -7.01 -3.73
N PHE A 14 1.75 -7.92 -3.65
CA PHE A 14 2.73 -7.93 -2.57
C PHE A 14 4.07 -8.48 -3.06
N GLY A 15 5.13 -8.12 -2.34
CA GLY A 15 6.43 -8.76 -2.39
C GLY A 15 6.61 -9.71 -1.21
N LEU A 16 7.48 -10.69 -1.41
CA LEU A 16 7.93 -11.61 -0.35
C LEU A 16 9.40 -11.35 -0.07
N ILE A 17 9.74 -11.08 1.18
CA ILE A 17 11.09 -10.74 1.62
C ILE A 17 11.66 -11.92 2.42
N ASN A 18 12.83 -12.42 2.04
CA ASN A 18 13.51 -13.53 2.73
C ASN A 18 14.24 -13.07 4.01
N CYS A 19 14.93 -14.00 4.69
CA CYS A 19 15.75 -13.70 5.87
C CYS A 19 16.90 -12.71 5.64
N GLU A 20 17.35 -12.52 4.40
CA GLU A 20 18.42 -11.58 4.03
C GLU A 20 17.88 -10.22 3.56
N SER A 21 16.59 -9.95 3.81
CA SER A 21 15.92 -8.71 3.41
C SER A 21 15.95 -8.48 1.89
N ARG A 22 15.87 -9.57 1.11
CA ARG A 22 15.79 -9.56 -0.34
C ARG A 22 14.43 -10.06 -0.83
N TYR A 23 13.96 -9.45 -1.91
CA TYR A 23 12.66 -9.77 -2.50
C TYR A 23 12.73 -10.97 -3.43
N LEU A 24 11.74 -11.86 -3.28
CA LEU A 24 11.44 -12.90 -4.25
C LEU A 24 11.13 -12.28 -5.62
N THR A 25 11.89 -12.68 -6.62
CA THR A 25 11.89 -12.12 -7.96
C THR A 25 11.62 -13.23 -8.95
N ALA A 26 10.67 -13.00 -9.85
CA ALA A 26 10.50 -13.82 -11.04
C ALA A 26 11.36 -13.25 -12.17
N GLU A 27 12.28 -14.05 -12.70
CA GLU A 27 13.10 -13.65 -13.83
C GLU A 27 12.27 -13.55 -15.11
N SER A 28 12.62 -12.59 -15.96
CA SER A 28 11.89 -12.38 -17.22
C SER A 28 12.14 -13.49 -18.24
N PHE A 29 13.26 -14.21 -18.09
CA PHE A 29 13.71 -15.26 -19.00
C PHE A 29 14.12 -16.48 -18.19
N GLY A 30 13.98 -17.67 -18.77
CA GLY A 30 14.41 -18.93 -18.14
C GLY A 30 13.50 -19.46 -17.02
N TYR A 31 12.40 -18.76 -16.72
CA TYR A 31 11.36 -19.19 -15.75
C TYR A 31 11.90 -19.52 -14.35
N LYS A 32 13.02 -18.89 -14.00
CA LYS A 32 13.67 -19.02 -12.71
C LYS A 32 13.14 -17.99 -11.73
N VAL A 33 13.30 -18.30 -10.46
CA VAL A 33 13.04 -17.40 -9.35
C VAL A 33 14.29 -17.25 -8.51
N ASN A 34 14.51 -16.06 -7.96
CA ASN A 34 15.60 -15.77 -7.04
C ASN A 34 15.14 -14.82 -5.94
N ALA A 35 15.94 -14.66 -4.89
CA ALA A 35 15.71 -13.74 -3.79
C ALA A 35 16.94 -12.83 -3.60
N SER A 36 17.26 -12.04 -4.63
CA SER A 36 18.46 -11.18 -4.66
C SER A 36 18.13 -9.67 -4.69
N ALA A 37 16.88 -9.30 -5.00
CA ALA A 37 16.52 -7.90 -5.23
C ALA A 37 16.40 -7.08 -3.92
N PRO A 38 16.99 -5.87 -3.83
CA PRO A 38 16.90 -5.00 -2.64
C PRO A 38 15.56 -4.26 -2.50
N SER A 39 14.79 -4.13 -3.58
CA SER A 39 13.65 -3.22 -3.66
C SER A 39 12.48 -3.88 -4.38
N LEU A 40 11.26 -3.56 -3.95
CA LEU A 40 10.03 -3.97 -4.61
C LEU A 40 9.84 -3.19 -5.92
N LYS A 41 10.05 -3.86 -7.06
CA LYS A 41 9.73 -3.35 -8.40
C LYS A 41 8.84 -4.38 -9.11
N ARG A 42 8.55 -4.13 -10.39
CA ARG A 42 7.67 -4.99 -11.21
C ARG A 42 7.98 -6.48 -11.11
N LYS A 43 9.26 -6.89 -11.12
CA LYS A 43 9.65 -8.32 -11.10
C LYS A 43 9.45 -9.01 -9.75
N GLN A 44 9.29 -8.21 -8.69
CA GLN A 44 9.13 -8.64 -7.30
C GLN A 44 7.65 -8.64 -6.87
N ILE A 45 6.74 -8.23 -7.77
CA ILE A 45 5.31 -8.22 -7.49
C ILE A 45 4.72 -9.61 -7.75
N TRP A 46 4.02 -10.11 -6.73
CA TRP A 46 3.24 -11.32 -6.74
C TRP A 46 1.80 -11.01 -6.39
N THR A 47 0.89 -11.83 -6.90
CA THR A 47 -0.53 -11.83 -6.54
C THR A 47 -0.92 -13.22 -6.09
N LEU A 48 -1.92 -13.29 -5.20
CA LEU A 48 -2.43 -14.55 -4.70
C LEU A 48 -3.78 -14.86 -5.35
N GLU A 49 -3.88 -16.04 -5.96
CA GLU A 49 -5.12 -16.61 -6.45
C GLU A 49 -5.45 -17.85 -5.60
N GLN A 50 -6.73 -18.15 -5.38
CA GLN A 50 -7.14 -19.31 -4.57
C GLN A 50 -7.86 -20.33 -5.44
N ASP A 51 -7.76 -21.59 -5.05
CA ASP A 51 -8.58 -22.64 -5.65
C ASP A 51 -10.06 -22.41 -5.28
N GLU A 52 -10.94 -22.51 -6.29
CA GLU A 52 -12.39 -22.43 -6.09
C GLU A 52 -12.92 -23.65 -5.32
N ALA A 53 -12.24 -24.81 -5.45
CA ALA A 53 -12.62 -26.04 -4.77
C ALA A 53 -12.09 -26.13 -3.34
N ASP A 54 -10.83 -25.70 -3.11
CA ASP A 54 -10.19 -25.72 -1.79
C ASP A 54 -9.58 -24.36 -1.41
N SER A 55 -10.32 -23.58 -0.63
CA SER A 55 -9.88 -22.27 -0.13
C SER A 55 -8.60 -22.28 0.74
N SER A 56 -8.09 -23.46 1.11
CA SER A 56 -6.81 -23.61 1.83
C SER A 56 -5.59 -23.64 0.92
N ILE A 57 -5.78 -23.89 -0.38
CA ILE A 57 -4.74 -23.91 -1.39
C ILE A 57 -4.71 -22.57 -2.11
N VAL A 58 -3.51 -22.02 -2.24
CA VAL A 58 -3.23 -20.75 -2.87
C VAL A 58 -2.19 -20.91 -3.96
N PHE A 59 -2.31 -20.09 -5.00
CA PHE A 59 -1.41 -20.03 -6.13
C PHE A 59 -0.76 -18.65 -6.17
N LEU A 60 0.57 -18.62 -6.18
CA LEU A 60 1.33 -17.38 -6.27
C LEU A 60 1.61 -17.07 -7.74
N LYS A 61 1.04 -16.00 -8.25
CA LYS A 61 1.19 -15.56 -9.64
C LYS A 61 2.15 -14.38 -9.74
N SER A 62 3.14 -14.51 -10.61
CA SER A 62 4.13 -13.49 -10.89
C SER A 62 3.57 -12.37 -11.78
N HIS A 63 4.32 -11.28 -11.89
CA HIS A 63 4.05 -10.17 -12.82
C HIS A 63 3.97 -10.57 -14.31
N LEU A 64 4.47 -11.75 -14.69
CA LEU A 64 4.38 -12.30 -16.05
C LEU A 64 3.09 -13.10 -16.26
N GLY A 65 2.24 -13.23 -15.24
CA GLY A 65 1.05 -14.05 -15.28
C GLY A 65 1.31 -15.55 -15.10
N ARG A 66 2.52 -15.92 -14.65
CA ARG A 66 2.93 -17.32 -14.44
C ARG A 66 2.92 -17.69 -12.97
N TYR A 67 2.64 -18.94 -12.66
CA TYR A 67 2.52 -19.44 -11.29
C TYR A 67 3.84 -19.98 -10.76
N LEU A 68 4.11 -19.73 -9.49
CA LEU A 68 5.17 -20.39 -8.74
C LEU A 68 4.81 -21.87 -8.58
N GLY A 69 5.74 -22.76 -8.88
CA GLY A 69 5.57 -24.20 -8.73
C GLY A 69 6.80 -24.85 -8.13
N ALA A 70 6.58 -25.96 -7.43
CA ALA A 70 7.63 -26.78 -6.81
C ALA A 70 7.45 -28.24 -7.21
N ASP A 71 8.47 -28.83 -7.82
CA ASP A 71 8.46 -30.25 -8.17
C ASP A 71 8.76 -31.15 -6.94
N LYS A 72 8.58 -32.46 -7.12
CA LYS A 72 8.83 -33.49 -6.10
C LYS A 72 10.28 -33.51 -5.58
N ASP A 73 11.22 -33.01 -6.40
CA ASP A 73 12.65 -32.96 -6.09
C ASP A 73 13.00 -31.63 -5.38
N GLY A 74 12.01 -30.75 -5.18
CA GLY A 74 12.14 -29.47 -4.48
C GLY A 74 12.70 -28.35 -5.35
N LYS A 75 12.80 -28.54 -6.68
CA LYS A 75 13.22 -27.49 -7.60
C LYS A 75 12.05 -26.57 -7.90
N VAL A 76 12.29 -25.27 -7.77
CA VAL A 76 11.28 -24.23 -7.90
C VAL A 76 11.34 -23.63 -9.30
N ARG A 77 10.17 -23.42 -9.91
CA ARG A 77 10.02 -22.82 -11.24
C ARG A 77 8.86 -21.85 -11.27
N CYS A 78 8.86 -20.92 -12.22
CA CYS A 78 7.74 -20.02 -12.48
C CYS A 78 7.38 -20.04 -13.97
N GLU A 79 6.97 -21.22 -14.45
CA GLU A 79 6.75 -21.47 -15.87
C GLU A 79 5.26 -21.59 -16.22
N ALA A 80 4.46 -22.22 -15.36
CA ALA A 80 3.08 -22.57 -15.64
C ALA A 80 2.18 -21.34 -15.85
N GLU A 81 1.38 -21.35 -16.92
CA GLU A 81 0.39 -20.30 -17.23
C GLU A 81 -0.98 -20.57 -16.61
N GLN A 82 -1.19 -21.79 -16.09
CA GLN A 82 -2.41 -22.20 -15.40
C GLN A 82 -2.07 -22.85 -14.06
N PRO A 83 -2.93 -22.73 -13.03
CA PRO A 83 -2.75 -23.44 -11.77
C PRO A 83 -2.76 -24.95 -11.99
N GLY A 84 -1.71 -25.63 -11.54
CA GLY A 84 -1.59 -27.08 -11.57
C GLY A 84 -1.39 -27.66 -10.17
N ARG A 85 -1.09 -28.96 -10.12
CA ARG A 85 -0.89 -29.70 -8.86
C ARG A 85 0.36 -29.22 -8.11
N ASP A 86 1.43 -28.90 -8.82
CA ASP A 86 2.74 -28.54 -8.25
C ASP A 86 2.83 -27.04 -7.92
N GLU A 87 1.88 -26.24 -8.41
CA GLU A 87 1.76 -24.79 -8.17
C GLU A 87 0.96 -24.45 -6.91
N GLY A 88 0.34 -25.45 -6.27
CA GLY A 88 -0.47 -25.26 -5.07
C GLY A 88 0.39 -25.13 -3.80
N PHE A 89 0.17 -24.05 -3.05
CA PHE A 89 0.80 -23.81 -1.75
C PHE A 89 -0.25 -23.62 -0.64
N SER A 90 0.15 -23.87 0.60
CA SER A 90 -0.59 -23.48 1.80
C SER A 90 0.23 -22.45 2.58
N ILE A 91 -0.40 -21.36 3.00
CA ILE A 91 0.23 -20.32 3.82
C ILE A 91 0.08 -20.68 5.29
N ILE A 92 1.20 -20.70 6.01
CA ILE A 92 1.22 -20.88 7.46
C ILE A 92 1.79 -19.60 8.09
N THR A 93 0.93 -18.86 8.80
CA THR A 93 1.30 -17.62 9.50
C THR A 93 2.02 -17.91 10.82
N GLN A 94 3.19 -17.31 11.02
CA GLN A 94 3.98 -17.40 12.24
C GLN A 94 3.60 -16.31 13.24
N SER A 95 3.98 -16.49 14.51
CA SER A 95 3.72 -15.52 15.58
C SER A 95 4.46 -14.19 15.40
N ASP A 96 5.58 -14.21 14.69
CA ASP A 96 6.41 -13.04 14.39
C ASP A 96 5.94 -12.21 13.18
N GLY A 97 4.85 -12.63 12.52
CA GLY A 97 4.30 -11.94 11.34
C GLY A 97 4.78 -12.47 10.00
N ARG A 98 5.75 -13.39 9.98
CA ARG A 98 6.22 -14.03 8.74
C ARG A 98 5.32 -15.17 8.32
N TRP A 99 5.49 -15.57 7.07
CA TRP A 99 4.80 -16.67 6.44
C TRP A 99 5.77 -17.80 6.13
N ALA A 100 5.32 -19.02 6.30
CA ALA A 100 5.93 -20.19 5.69
C ALA A 100 5.02 -20.68 4.56
N LEU A 101 5.60 -20.91 3.38
CA LEU A 101 4.90 -21.43 2.22
C LEU A 101 5.16 -22.93 2.12
N GLN A 102 4.13 -23.75 2.32
CA GLN A 102 4.23 -25.19 2.20
C GLN A 102 3.65 -25.66 0.86
N SER A 103 4.39 -26.44 0.09
CA SER A 103 3.85 -27.11 -1.10
C SER A 103 2.71 -28.05 -0.69
N ALA A 104 1.53 -27.87 -1.27
CA ALA A 104 0.36 -28.70 -1.01
C ALA A 104 0.58 -30.18 -1.37
N PRO A 105 1.12 -30.55 -2.55
CA PRO A 105 1.34 -31.95 -2.92
C PRO A 105 2.49 -32.61 -2.16
N HIS A 106 3.60 -31.90 -1.91
CA HIS A 106 4.85 -32.50 -1.43
C HIS A 106 5.10 -32.28 0.07
N ARG A 107 4.30 -31.42 0.72
CA ARG A 107 4.39 -31.08 2.16
C ARG A 107 5.74 -30.53 2.59
N ARG A 108 6.53 -29.98 1.66
CA ARG A 108 7.82 -29.32 1.91
C ARG A 108 7.67 -27.80 1.96
N PHE A 109 8.58 -27.14 2.66
CA PHE A 109 8.58 -25.68 2.80
C PHE A 109 9.48 -25.02 1.76
N PHE A 110 8.98 -23.92 1.19
CA PHE A 110 9.67 -23.09 0.21
C PHE A 110 10.49 -22.01 0.89
N GLY A 111 11.78 -21.94 0.54
CA GLY A 111 12.73 -21.03 1.13
C GLY A 111 14.04 -20.96 0.36
N GLY A 112 14.94 -20.13 0.86
CA GLY A 112 16.30 -20.02 0.35
C GLY A 112 16.79 -18.58 0.21
N ARG A 113 17.95 -18.46 -0.43
CA ARG A 113 18.74 -17.23 -0.52
C ARG A 113 19.27 -17.08 -1.92
N GLU A 114 19.31 -15.84 -2.40
CA GLU A 114 19.84 -15.51 -3.72
C GLU A 114 19.21 -16.40 -4.81
N ASP A 115 20.02 -17.11 -5.59
CA ASP A 115 19.58 -18.02 -6.65
C ASP A 115 19.37 -19.46 -6.15
N ARG A 116 19.58 -19.72 -4.86
CA ARG A 116 19.45 -21.04 -4.22
C ARG A 116 18.09 -21.18 -3.53
N LEU A 117 17.03 -21.01 -4.30
CA LEU A 117 15.66 -21.24 -3.83
C LEU A 117 15.27 -22.70 -4.04
N SER A 118 14.68 -23.30 -3.01
CA SER A 118 14.21 -24.69 -3.04
C SER A 118 12.94 -24.86 -2.21
N CYS A 119 12.16 -25.88 -2.53
CA CYS A 119 10.99 -26.30 -1.77
C CYS A 119 11.17 -27.75 -1.29
N PHE A 120 12.22 -27.99 -0.50
CA PHE A 120 12.56 -29.34 -0.01
C PHE A 120 12.66 -29.41 1.52
N ALA A 121 12.59 -28.30 2.24
CA ALA A 121 12.75 -28.31 3.68
C ALA A 121 11.58 -29.08 4.36
N PRO A 122 11.87 -30.05 5.26
CA PRO A 122 10.83 -30.79 5.97
C PRO A 122 10.20 -30.01 7.13
N SER A 123 10.87 -28.97 7.61
CA SER A 123 10.44 -28.10 8.69
C SER A 123 10.75 -26.64 8.36
N VAL A 124 10.04 -25.72 9.02
CA VAL A 124 10.25 -24.28 8.86
C VAL A 124 11.51 -23.87 9.62
N THR A 125 12.51 -23.34 8.91
CA THR A 125 13.65 -22.64 9.51
C THR A 125 13.65 -21.17 9.07
N GLU A 126 14.61 -20.40 9.53
CA GLU A 126 14.79 -19.00 9.10
C GLU A 126 14.87 -18.84 7.57
N GLY A 127 15.35 -19.85 6.83
CA GLY A 127 15.43 -19.84 5.37
C GLY A 127 14.09 -19.89 4.65
N GLU A 128 13.06 -20.46 5.29
CA GLU A 128 11.72 -20.67 4.71
C GLU A 128 10.70 -19.63 5.17
N LEU A 129 11.14 -18.64 5.95
CA LEU A 129 10.30 -17.57 6.47
C LEU A 129 10.34 -16.34 5.58
N TRP A 130 9.17 -15.95 5.11
CA TRP A 130 8.96 -14.82 4.22
C TRP A 130 8.17 -13.72 4.91
N THR A 131 8.60 -12.47 4.75
CA THR A 131 7.85 -11.30 5.21
C THR A 131 7.04 -10.74 4.05
N VAL A 132 5.74 -10.49 4.27
CA VAL A 132 4.86 -9.96 3.24
C VAL A 132 4.87 -8.44 3.24
N HIS A 133 5.24 -7.87 2.10
CA HIS A 133 5.25 -6.43 1.90
C HIS A 133 4.24 -6.04 0.83
N LEU A 134 3.16 -5.32 1.20
CA LEU A 134 2.16 -4.87 0.24
C LEU A 134 2.80 -3.92 -0.79
N ALA A 135 2.48 -4.12 -2.06
CA ALA A 135 2.97 -3.30 -3.17
C ALA A 135 2.13 -2.04 -3.41
N MET A 136 1.13 -1.78 -2.55
CA MET A 136 0.23 -0.65 -2.67
C MET A 136 0.70 0.55 -1.84
N HIS A 137 0.16 1.72 -2.16
CA HIS A 137 0.35 2.90 -1.33
C HIS A 137 -0.16 2.62 0.09
N PRO A 138 0.58 3.01 1.15
CA PRO A 138 0.22 2.67 2.53
C PRO A 138 -1.13 3.28 2.95
N GLN A 139 -1.59 4.32 2.27
CA GLN A 139 -2.88 4.95 2.52
C GLN A 139 -3.99 4.30 1.71
N ALA A 140 -5.01 3.82 2.41
CA ALA A 140 -6.10 3.06 1.84
C ALA A 140 -7.42 3.34 2.55
N ASN A 141 -8.51 2.92 1.92
CA ASN A 141 -9.82 2.81 2.53
C ASN A 141 -10.12 1.33 2.81
N LEU A 142 -10.64 1.04 3.99
CA LEU A 142 -10.90 -0.33 4.45
C LEU A 142 -12.39 -0.63 4.38
N TYR A 143 -12.79 -1.62 3.58
CA TYR A 143 -14.18 -2.01 3.39
C TYR A 143 -14.47 -3.36 4.06
N SER A 144 -15.46 -3.42 4.94
CA SER A 144 -15.90 -4.68 5.57
C SER A 144 -16.90 -5.42 4.69
N LEU A 145 -16.62 -6.69 4.41
CA LEU A 145 -17.51 -7.54 3.62
C LEU A 145 -18.79 -7.95 4.36
N ALA A 146 -18.68 -8.18 5.67
CA ALA A 146 -19.82 -8.57 6.47
C ALA A 146 -20.84 -7.42 6.61
N ARG A 147 -20.35 -6.19 6.78
CA ARG A 147 -21.22 -5.01 6.93
C ARG A 147 -21.58 -4.34 5.62
N LYS A 148 -20.77 -4.56 4.58
CA LYS A 148 -20.83 -3.79 3.33
C LYS A 148 -20.68 -2.29 3.59
N ARG A 149 -19.72 -1.93 4.44
CA ARG A 149 -19.49 -0.56 4.95
C ARG A 149 -18.00 -0.29 5.10
N TYR A 150 -17.64 0.97 4.98
CA TYR A 150 -16.27 1.44 5.14
C TYR A 150 -15.93 1.73 6.59
N ALA A 151 -14.68 1.43 6.93
CA ALA A 151 -14.08 1.83 8.18
C ALA A 151 -13.80 3.33 8.17
N HIS A 152 -14.05 3.99 9.30
CA HIS A 152 -13.67 5.38 9.50
C HIS A 152 -13.42 5.66 10.98
N LEU A 153 -12.67 6.73 11.26
CA LEU A 153 -12.48 7.24 12.61
C LEU A 153 -13.82 7.79 13.13
N GLY A 154 -14.36 7.13 14.15
CA GLY A 154 -15.57 7.58 14.82
C GLY A 154 -15.39 8.92 15.53
N PRO A 155 -16.49 9.54 15.99
CA PRO A 155 -16.43 10.82 16.68
C PRO A 155 -15.46 10.80 17.87
N ARG A 156 -14.84 11.95 18.16
CA ARG A 156 -13.80 12.07 19.20
C ARG A 156 -14.20 11.54 20.58
N ARG A 157 -15.50 11.52 20.90
CA ARG A 157 -16.06 10.97 22.15
C ARG A 157 -15.91 9.45 22.23
N ASP A 158 -16.05 8.76 21.11
CA ASP A 158 -15.93 7.30 21.04
C ASP A 158 -14.48 6.88 20.82
N GLY A 159 -13.73 7.62 20.00
CA GLY A 159 -12.28 7.41 19.81
C GLY A 159 -11.93 5.99 19.32
N ARG A 160 -12.77 5.43 18.44
CA ARG A 160 -12.68 4.07 17.88
C ARG A 160 -12.82 4.11 16.37
N ILE A 161 -12.40 3.04 15.70
CA ILE A 161 -12.71 2.83 14.29
C ILE A 161 -14.08 2.16 14.19
N ALA A 162 -15.03 2.83 13.55
CA ALA A 162 -16.37 2.31 13.25
C ALA A 162 -16.40 1.81 11.79
N THR A 163 -17.30 0.89 11.49
CA THR A 163 -17.46 0.29 10.15
C THR A 163 -18.92 0.34 9.71
N ASP A 164 -19.49 1.53 9.75
CA ASP A 164 -20.89 1.83 9.41
C ASP A 164 -21.03 2.88 8.30
N SER A 165 -19.93 3.44 7.78
CA SER A 165 -19.96 4.42 6.70
C SER A 165 -20.32 3.80 5.35
N ASN A 166 -21.19 4.48 4.58
CA ASN A 166 -21.57 4.05 3.24
C ASN A 166 -20.50 4.38 2.18
N LEU A 167 -19.69 5.41 2.42
CA LEU A 167 -18.72 5.94 1.45
C LEU A 167 -17.38 6.22 2.15
N PRO A 168 -16.24 6.00 1.48
CA PRO A 168 -14.93 6.34 2.00
C PRO A 168 -14.65 7.85 1.81
N TRP A 169 -15.46 8.70 2.43
CA TRP A 169 -15.40 10.15 2.27
C TRP A 169 -14.97 10.85 3.55
N GLY A 170 -14.16 11.89 3.41
CA GLY A 170 -13.62 12.66 4.54
C GLY A 170 -12.27 12.16 5.01
N VAL A 171 -11.65 12.98 5.86
CA VAL A 171 -10.35 12.67 6.48
C VAL A 171 -10.43 11.46 7.41
N ASP A 172 -11.59 11.22 8.01
CA ASP A 172 -11.85 10.12 8.93
C ASP A 172 -11.89 8.75 8.23
N ALA A 173 -12.18 8.69 6.93
CA ALA A 173 -12.17 7.45 6.17
C ALA A 173 -10.75 6.95 5.81
N LEU A 174 -9.73 7.78 6.01
CA LEU A 174 -8.35 7.46 5.68
C LEU A 174 -7.74 6.52 6.72
N ILE A 175 -7.27 5.36 6.26
CA ILE A 175 -6.47 4.43 7.05
C ILE A 175 -5.08 4.34 6.44
N THR A 176 -4.05 4.55 7.27
CA THR A 176 -2.66 4.35 6.87
C THR A 176 -2.15 3.04 7.45
N LEU A 177 -1.69 2.14 6.58
CA LEU A 177 -1.03 0.90 6.95
C LEU A 177 0.46 1.17 7.20
N CYS A 178 0.88 1.10 8.46
CA CYS A 178 2.26 1.31 8.86
C CYS A 178 2.94 -0.04 9.06
N PHE A 179 3.97 -0.32 8.24
CA PHE A 179 4.76 -1.54 8.35
C PHE A 179 5.87 -1.37 9.39
N GLN A 180 5.85 -2.19 10.45
CA GLN A 180 6.79 -2.17 11.56
C GLN A 180 7.02 -3.59 12.05
N ASP A 181 8.28 -3.96 12.33
CA ASP A 181 8.65 -5.27 12.86
C ASP A 181 7.98 -6.46 12.14
N LYS A 182 7.96 -6.42 10.81
CA LYS A 182 7.38 -7.46 9.93
C LYS A 182 5.85 -7.61 10.02
N LYS A 183 5.17 -6.69 10.70
CA LYS A 183 3.71 -6.62 10.87
C LYS A 183 3.16 -5.29 10.36
N TYR A 184 1.85 -5.20 10.24
CA TYR A 184 1.14 -3.98 9.87
C TYR A 184 0.34 -3.44 11.05
N SER A 185 0.39 -2.14 11.23
CA SER A 185 -0.47 -1.42 12.17
C SER A 185 -1.41 -0.51 11.40
N LEU A 186 -2.66 -0.39 11.87
CA LEU A 186 -3.66 0.48 11.26
C LEU A 186 -3.64 1.82 11.98
N ARG A 187 -3.27 2.87 11.26
CA ARG A 187 -3.20 4.24 11.78
C ARG A 187 -4.32 5.10 11.22
N THR A 188 -5.05 5.77 12.11
CA THR A 188 -6.12 6.70 11.75
C THR A 188 -5.57 8.09 11.42
N ALA A 189 -6.39 8.94 10.80
CA ALA A 189 -5.96 10.27 10.36
C ALA A 189 -5.65 11.27 11.49
N ASP A 190 -5.97 10.92 12.74
CA ASP A 190 -5.52 11.66 13.93
C ASP A 190 -4.27 11.04 14.55
N GLU A 191 -3.51 10.29 13.75
CA GLU A 191 -2.16 9.80 14.02
C GLU A 191 -2.07 8.71 15.11
N ARG A 192 -3.20 8.10 15.48
CA ARG A 192 -3.29 7.00 16.46
C ARG A 192 -3.38 5.62 15.81
N TYR A 193 -2.94 4.59 16.54
CA TYR A 193 -2.91 3.20 16.11
C TYR A 193 -4.06 2.39 16.73
N LEU A 194 -4.66 1.51 15.93
CA LEU A 194 -5.65 0.54 16.39
C LEU A 194 -4.99 -0.56 17.21
N ARG A 195 -5.47 -0.76 18.44
CA ARG A 195 -5.13 -1.90 19.28
C ARG A 195 -6.17 -3.02 19.13
N CYS A 196 -5.78 -4.26 19.39
CA CYS A 196 -6.63 -5.46 19.29
C CYS A 196 -7.93 -5.40 20.11
N ASP A 197 -7.99 -4.62 21.19
CA ASP A 197 -9.23 -4.41 21.99
C ASP A 197 -10.19 -3.36 21.39
N GLY A 198 -9.80 -2.74 20.27
CA GLY A 198 -10.54 -1.70 19.56
C GLY A 198 -10.31 -0.30 20.09
N THR A 199 -9.33 -0.08 20.96
CA THR A 199 -8.92 1.26 21.39
C THR A 199 -7.90 1.87 20.43
N LEU A 200 -7.81 3.20 20.42
CA LEU A 200 -6.81 3.94 19.64
C LEU A 200 -5.73 4.51 20.58
N VAL A 201 -4.48 4.15 20.33
CA VAL A 201 -3.31 4.53 21.13
C VAL A 201 -2.33 5.41 20.32
N PRO A 202 -1.60 6.34 20.95
CA PRO A 202 -0.70 7.24 20.22
C PRO A 202 0.56 6.53 19.68
N GLU A 203 1.05 5.52 20.39
CA GLU A 203 2.30 4.82 20.07
C GLU A 203 2.03 3.36 19.68
N PRO A 204 2.80 2.79 18.73
CA PRO A 204 2.69 1.39 18.37
C PRO A 204 3.20 0.49 19.50
N GLY A 205 2.64 -0.73 19.59
CA GLY A 205 3.07 -1.73 20.55
C GLY A 205 2.61 -3.14 20.16
N ALA A 206 2.82 -4.11 21.05
CA ALA A 206 2.52 -5.52 20.77
C ALA A 206 1.06 -5.78 20.35
N GLY A 207 0.12 -5.01 20.92
CA GLY A 207 -1.31 -5.13 20.61
C GLY A 207 -1.79 -4.36 19.38
N THR A 208 -0.93 -3.59 18.70
CA THR A 208 -1.29 -2.81 17.49
C THR A 208 -0.73 -3.40 16.20
N GLY A 209 0.10 -4.45 16.32
CA GLY A 209 0.70 -5.15 15.18
C GLY A 209 -0.16 -6.33 14.72
N TYR A 210 -0.50 -6.33 13.45
CA TYR A 210 -1.31 -7.35 12.80
C TYR A 210 -0.54 -8.06 11.69
N THR A 211 -0.64 -9.38 11.67
CA THR A 211 -0.18 -10.22 10.57
C THR A 211 -1.28 -10.27 9.52
N LEU A 212 -0.94 -9.97 8.27
CA LEU A 212 -1.89 -10.09 7.16
C LEU A 212 -2.06 -11.56 6.80
N GLU A 213 -3.30 -11.99 6.61
CA GLU A 213 -3.67 -13.29 6.07
C GLU A 213 -4.62 -13.10 4.88
N PHE A 214 -4.49 -13.94 3.86
CA PHE A 214 -5.28 -13.84 2.64
C PHE A 214 -6.24 -15.00 2.57
N LYS A 215 -7.53 -14.68 2.45
CA LYS A 215 -8.59 -15.68 2.30
C LYS A 215 -9.66 -15.18 1.35
N ALA A 216 -10.06 -16.02 0.40
CA ALA A 216 -11.00 -15.72 -0.68
C ALA A 216 -10.65 -14.44 -1.47
N GLY A 217 -9.35 -14.15 -1.64
CA GLY A 217 -8.87 -12.92 -2.28
C GLY A 217 -9.11 -11.65 -1.44
N LYS A 218 -9.32 -11.80 -0.13
CA LYS A 218 -9.58 -10.73 0.84
C LYS A 218 -8.56 -10.75 1.96
N LEU A 219 -8.41 -9.63 2.64
CA LEU A 219 -7.51 -9.50 3.79
C LEU A 219 -8.22 -9.84 5.08
N ALA A 220 -7.51 -10.54 5.95
CA ALA A 220 -7.81 -10.64 7.36
C ALA A 220 -6.60 -10.16 8.16
N PHE A 221 -6.87 -9.48 9.29
CA PHE A 221 -5.84 -8.93 10.16
C PHE A 221 -5.76 -9.76 11.44
N LYS A 222 -4.71 -10.57 11.56
CA LYS A 222 -4.48 -11.46 12.71
C LYS A 222 -3.67 -10.73 13.78
N ASP A 223 -4.17 -10.68 15.01
CA ASP A 223 -3.51 -10.03 16.14
C ASP A 223 -2.43 -10.91 16.80
N CYS A 224 -1.85 -10.39 17.89
CA CYS A 224 -0.83 -11.07 18.69
C CYS A 224 -1.31 -12.36 19.38
N ASP A 225 -2.62 -12.51 19.62
CA ASP A 225 -3.23 -13.70 20.22
C ASP A 225 -3.67 -14.73 19.17
N GLY A 226 -3.48 -14.43 17.88
CA GLY A 226 -3.94 -15.25 16.77
C GLY A 226 -5.44 -15.14 16.47
N LYS A 227 -6.12 -14.11 17.01
CA LYS A 227 -7.50 -13.74 16.69
C LYS A 227 -7.53 -12.73 15.55
N TYR A 228 -8.70 -12.47 14.99
CA TYR A 228 -8.83 -11.60 13.81
C TYR A 228 -9.67 -10.37 14.10
N LEU A 229 -9.33 -9.24 13.47
CA LEU A 229 -10.17 -8.05 13.48
C LEU A 229 -11.53 -8.33 12.85
N ALA A 230 -12.60 -7.92 13.51
CA ALA A 230 -13.96 -8.01 13.02
C ALA A 230 -14.82 -6.84 13.56
N PRO A 231 -15.77 -6.33 12.77
CA PRO A 231 -16.73 -5.32 13.21
C PRO A 231 -17.69 -5.81 14.31
N THR A 232 -17.61 -5.24 15.51
CA THR A 232 -18.45 -5.65 16.65
C THR A 232 -19.45 -4.57 17.09
N GLY A 233 -20.66 -4.97 17.49
CA GLY A 233 -21.69 -4.07 18.04
C GLY A 233 -22.42 -3.24 16.99
N PRO A 234 -23.34 -2.34 17.36
CA PRO A 234 -24.19 -1.63 16.40
C PRO A 234 -23.41 -0.81 15.36
N THR A 235 -22.44 -0.01 15.81
CA THR A 235 -21.58 0.85 14.94
C THR A 235 -20.43 0.09 14.28
N GLY A 236 -20.20 -1.16 14.66
CA GLY A 236 -19.13 -1.97 14.05
C GLY A 236 -17.77 -1.50 14.49
N THR A 237 -17.59 -1.36 15.80
CA THR A 237 -16.27 -1.12 16.38
C THR A 237 -15.31 -2.20 15.91
N LEU A 238 -14.27 -1.79 15.20
CA LEU A 238 -13.25 -2.68 14.68
C LEU A 238 -12.34 -3.10 15.84
N LYS A 239 -12.34 -4.40 16.16
CA LYS A 239 -11.50 -4.99 17.21
C LYS A 239 -11.33 -6.48 16.96
N SER A 240 -10.40 -7.12 17.65
CA SER A 240 -10.23 -8.56 17.59
C SER A 240 -11.46 -9.27 18.14
N GLY A 241 -12.01 -10.17 17.34
CA GLY A 241 -13.10 -11.06 17.72
C GLY A 241 -12.62 -12.24 18.56
N ARG A 242 -13.44 -13.30 18.58
CA ARG A 242 -13.11 -14.57 19.27
C ARG A 242 -12.62 -15.65 18.31
N SER A 243 -12.73 -15.43 17.00
CA SER A 243 -12.39 -16.46 16.01
C SER A 243 -10.88 -16.62 15.86
N SER A 244 -10.43 -17.87 15.80
CA SER A 244 -9.05 -18.27 15.48
C SER A 244 -8.84 -18.60 14.00
N LYS A 245 -9.90 -18.48 13.18
CA LYS A 245 -9.85 -18.61 11.73
C LYS A 245 -10.66 -17.50 11.08
N PRO A 246 -10.20 -16.90 9.97
CA PRO A 246 -10.96 -15.82 9.35
C PRO A 246 -12.22 -16.38 8.68
N GLY A 247 -13.39 -15.93 9.12
CA GLY A 247 -14.68 -16.13 8.46
C GLY A 247 -15.10 -14.86 7.72
N LYS A 248 -16.34 -14.79 7.24
CA LYS A 248 -16.84 -13.64 6.47
C LYS A 248 -16.75 -12.30 7.24
N ASP A 249 -16.87 -12.34 8.57
CA ASP A 249 -16.86 -11.16 9.43
C ASP A 249 -15.46 -10.56 9.61
N GLU A 250 -14.43 -11.38 9.39
CA GLU A 250 -13.02 -11.03 9.50
C GLU A 250 -12.39 -10.62 8.15
N LEU A 251 -13.15 -10.60 7.06
CA LEU A 251 -12.64 -10.28 5.72
C LEU A 251 -12.91 -8.82 5.33
N PHE A 252 -11.86 -8.20 4.78
CA PHE A 252 -11.86 -6.83 4.32
C PHE A 252 -11.32 -6.72 2.89
N ASP A 253 -11.90 -5.78 2.15
CA ASP A 253 -11.31 -5.22 0.95
C ASP A 253 -10.50 -3.98 1.32
N LEU A 254 -9.38 -3.80 0.62
CA LEU A 254 -8.50 -2.67 0.76
C LEU A 254 -8.47 -1.92 -0.57
N GLU A 255 -8.89 -0.66 -0.54
CA GLU A 255 -9.06 0.18 -1.71
C GLU A 255 -8.08 1.37 -1.66
N GLU A 256 -7.61 1.82 -2.82
CA GLU A 256 -6.72 2.98 -2.90
C GLU A 256 -7.47 4.26 -2.48
N SER A 257 -6.87 5.00 -1.54
CA SER A 257 -7.45 6.26 -1.11
C SER A 257 -7.12 7.37 -2.10
N HIS A 258 -8.16 7.85 -2.79
CA HIS A 258 -8.01 8.91 -3.77
C HIS A 258 -7.94 10.30 -3.08
N PRO A 259 -7.18 11.26 -3.63
CA PRO A 259 -7.13 12.61 -3.10
C PRO A 259 -8.52 13.25 -3.04
N GLN A 260 -8.90 13.72 -1.86
CA GLN A 260 -10.12 14.48 -1.63
C GLN A 260 -9.76 15.92 -1.30
N VAL A 261 -10.40 16.87 -1.98
CA VAL A 261 -10.04 18.28 -1.91
C VAL A 261 -11.26 19.14 -1.62
N VAL A 262 -11.01 20.28 -0.96
CA VAL A 262 -12.01 21.33 -0.76
C VAL A 262 -11.62 22.50 -1.66
N PHE A 263 -12.60 22.97 -2.45
CA PHE A 263 -12.43 24.14 -3.29
C PHE A 263 -13.00 25.37 -2.59
N THR A 264 -12.26 26.47 -2.66
CA THR A 264 -12.72 27.78 -2.20
C THR A 264 -12.88 28.69 -3.42
N ALA A 265 -14.06 29.29 -3.55
CA ALA A 265 -14.34 30.25 -4.61
C ALA A 265 -13.70 31.61 -4.30
N ALA A 266 -13.64 32.51 -5.29
CA ALA A 266 -13.06 33.86 -5.12
C ALA A 266 -13.74 34.70 -4.04
N ASN A 267 -14.98 34.38 -3.67
CA ASN A 267 -15.72 35.02 -2.58
C ASN A 267 -15.36 34.49 -1.18
N GLY A 268 -14.32 33.65 -1.05
CA GLY A 268 -13.88 33.06 0.21
C GLY A 268 -14.80 31.95 0.76
N ARG A 269 -15.84 31.54 0.01
CA ARG A 269 -16.77 30.47 0.43
C ARG A 269 -16.36 29.13 -0.16
N TYR A 270 -16.65 28.06 0.58
CA TYR A 270 -16.47 26.70 0.11
C TYR A 270 -17.50 26.32 -0.95
N VAL A 271 -17.04 25.63 -1.99
CA VAL A 271 -17.91 24.99 -2.98
C VAL A 271 -18.67 23.87 -2.29
N SER A 272 -19.99 23.79 -2.48
CA SER A 272 -20.85 22.82 -1.81
C SER A 272 -21.96 22.34 -2.72
N ILE A 273 -22.30 21.06 -2.59
CA ILE A 273 -23.43 20.42 -3.28
C ILE A 273 -24.75 20.50 -2.50
N ARG A 274 -24.76 21.11 -1.30
CA ARG A 274 -25.92 21.12 -0.39
C ARG A 274 -27.17 21.77 -0.98
N GLN A 275 -27.02 22.77 -1.85
CA GLN A 275 -28.16 23.52 -2.41
C GLN A 275 -28.88 22.75 -3.54
N GLY A 276 -28.37 21.60 -3.98
CA GLY A 276 -28.96 20.80 -5.06
C GLY A 276 -29.05 21.53 -6.41
N LYS A 277 -29.50 20.84 -7.46
CA LYS A 277 -29.92 21.49 -8.73
C LYS A 277 -31.44 21.62 -8.71
N SER A 278 -31.95 22.70 -8.14
CA SER A 278 -33.31 23.17 -8.39
C SER A 278 -33.26 24.55 -9.04
N SER A 279 -32.91 24.61 -10.32
CA SER A 279 -33.19 25.81 -11.12
C SER A 279 -33.47 25.42 -12.58
N PRO A 280 -34.56 25.93 -13.20
CA PRO A 280 -34.88 25.70 -14.61
C PRO A 280 -34.11 26.65 -15.56
N HIS A 281 -33.07 27.33 -15.10
CA HIS A 281 -32.30 28.29 -15.91
C HIS A 281 -30.79 28.02 -15.86
N PRO A 282 -30.07 28.22 -16.98
CA PRO A 282 -28.65 27.92 -17.07
C PRO A 282 -27.85 28.88 -16.18
N LEU A 283 -27.12 28.34 -15.21
CA LEU A 283 -26.19 29.10 -14.38
C LEU A 283 -24.93 29.46 -15.18
N PRO A 284 -24.33 30.65 -14.96
CA PRO A 284 -23.07 31.02 -15.59
C PRO A 284 -21.92 30.17 -15.04
N VAL A 285 -21.02 29.78 -15.94
CA VAL A 285 -19.84 28.97 -15.64
C VAL A 285 -18.87 29.78 -14.76
N CYS A 286 -18.63 29.35 -13.53
CA CYS A 286 -17.56 29.90 -12.69
C CYS A 286 -16.21 29.37 -13.17
N THR A 287 -15.38 30.25 -13.74
CA THR A 287 -14.09 29.93 -14.39
C THR A 287 -12.86 30.02 -13.49
N CYS A 288 -12.99 30.21 -12.18
CA CYS A 288 -11.82 30.33 -11.29
C CYS A 288 -12.05 29.62 -9.94
N ALA A 289 -11.43 28.44 -9.73
CA ALA A 289 -11.42 27.75 -8.44
C ALA A 289 -9.98 27.53 -7.97
N ARG A 290 -9.71 27.80 -6.69
CA ARG A 290 -8.42 27.51 -6.05
C ARG A 290 -8.56 26.22 -5.23
N ALA A 291 -7.72 25.24 -5.54
CA ALA A 291 -7.69 23.95 -4.83
C ALA A 291 -6.69 24.03 -3.68
N HIS A 292 -7.07 23.50 -2.52
CA HIS A 292 -6.14 23.22 -1.42
C HIS A 292 -6.11 21.72 -1.19
N THR A 293 -4.93 21.12 -1.33
CA THR A 293 -4.65 19.74 -0.94
C THR A 293 -4.16 19.72 0.51
N HIS A 294 -4.81 18.93 1.37
CA HIS A 294 -4.33 18.65 2.72
C HIS A 294 -3.50 17.37 2.73
N THR A 295 -2.41 17.38 1.97
CA THR A 295 -1.23 16.54 2.20
C THR A 295 -0.03 17.45 1.97
N HIS A 296 0.92 17.41 2.90
CA HIS A 296 2.13 18.24 3.01
C HIS A 296 2.42 19.18 1.81
N THR A 297 2.11 20.47 2.00
CA THR A 297 2.50 21.65 1.19
C THR A 297 2.91 21.41 -0.27
N GLN A 298 1.96 21.56 -1.20
CA GLN A 298 2.23 22.12 -2.52
C GLN A 298 0.99 22.90 -3.02
N VAL A 299 1.14 24.22 -3.14
CA VAL A 299 0.11 25.12 -3.69
C VAL A 299 0.23 25.11 -5.21
N CYS A 300 -0.59 24.32 -5.89
CA CYS A 300 -0.69 24.39 -7.35
C CYS A 300 -1.50 25.63 -7.75
N ARG A 301 -0.83 26.67 -8.28
CA ARG A 301 -1.48 27.75 -9.03
C ARG A 301 -1.58 27.31 -10.49
N ALA A 302 -2.79 27.07 -10.99
CA ALA A 302 -3.00 26.91 -12.43
C ALA A 302 -3.00 28.30 -13.10
N PRO A 303 -2.16 28.58 -14.12
CA PRO A 303 -2.28 29.77 -14.94
C PRO A 303 -3.48 29.63 -15.89
N CYS A 304 -4.36 30.64 -15.90
CA CYS A 304 -5.52 30.67 -16.78
C CYS A 304 -5.20 31.56 -18.01
N SER A 305 -4.96 30.95 -19.18
CA SER A 305 -4.87 31.69 -20.45
C SER A 305 -6.28 31.87 -21.05
N THR A 306 -6.64 33.12 -21.31
CA THR A 306 -7.91 33.52 -21.93
C THR A 306 -7.87 33.25 -23.44
N HIS A 307 -8.64 32.27 -23.93
CA HIS A 307 -9.01 32.19 -25.34
C HIS A 307 -10.53 32.13 -25.50
N ARG A 308 -11.06 33.12 -26.24
CA ARG A 308 -12.45 33.15 -26.72
C ARG A 308 -12.67 32.00 -27.70
N PHE A 309 -13.67 31.15 -27.44
CA PHE A 309 -14.13 30.15 -28.40
C PHE A 309 -15.26 30.72 -29.27
N THR A 310 -15.00 30.87 -30.57
CA THR A 310 -16.03 30.88 -31.62
C THR A 310 -16.44 29.44 -31.94
N ARG A 311 -17.76 29.21 -32.05
CA ARG A 311 -18.38 27.90 -32.35
C ARG A 311 -17.91 27.34 -33.71
N LEU A 312 -17.63 26.04 -33.76
CA LEU A 312 -17.74 25.22 -34.98
C LEU A 312 -18.43 23.88 -34.66
N PRO A 313 -19.17 23.28 -35.61
CA PRO A 313 -20.05 22.15 -35.36
C PRO A 313 -19.33 20.79 -35.40
N VAL A 314 -20.00 19.82 -34.79
CA VAL A 314 -19.60 18.43 -34.54
C VAL A 314 -19.47 17.62 -35.84
N HIS A 315 -18.36 16.90 -35.99
CA HIS A 315 -18.30 15.65 -36.76
C HIS A 315 -17.40 14.62 -36.05
N THR A 316 -17.62 13.37 -36.42
CA THR A 316 -17.48 12.12 -35.66
C THR A 316 -16.17 11.34 -35.89
N THR A 317 -15.68 10.68 -34.81
CA THR A 317 -14.82 9.45 -34.71
C THR A 317 -13.32 9.54 -35.06
N PRO A 318 -12.47 8.53 -34.71
CA PRO A 318 -11.76 8.35 -33.42
C PRO A 318 -10.21 8.25 -33.56
N ASP A 319 -9.51 8.11 -32.44
CA ASP A 319 -8.07 7.81 -32.28
C ASP A 319 -7.03 8.90 -32.67
N ALA A 320 -6.38 9.48 -31.64
CA ALA A 320 -4.97 9.85 -31.70
C ALA A 320 -4.39 10.08 -30.29
N LEU A 321 -3.38 9.29 -29.96
CA LEU A 321 -2.43 9.51 -28.87
C LEU A 321 -1.75 10.88 -28.99
N CYS A 322 -1.55 11.57 -27.86
CA CYS A 322 -0.44 12.52 -27.72
C CYS A 322 0.19 12.41 -26.33
N ALA A 323 1.36 11.78 -26.32
CA ALA A 323 2.35 11.92 -25.27
C ALA A 323 2.97 13.32 -25.38
N HIS A 324 3.10 14.04 -24.27
CA HIS A 324 4.05 15.15 -24.18
C HIS A 324 4.89 15.02 -22.91
N THR A 325 6.17 14.84 -23.21
CA THR A 325 7.37 14.86 -22.38
C THR A 325 7.48 16.18 -21.61
N CYS A 326 7.71 16.12 -20.30
CA CYS A 326 8.12 17.29 -19.53
C CYS A 326 9.61 17.56 -19.81
N VAL A 327 9.90 18.72 -20.40
CA VAL A 327 11.25 19.31 -20.50
C VAL A 327 11.42 20.24 -19.29
N GLU A 328 12.50 20.06 -18.53
CA GLU A 328 12.85 20.95 -17.41
C GLU A 328 13.32 22.33 -17.93
N PRO A 329 13.03 23.43 -17.20
CA PRO A 329 13.55 24.74 -17.58
C PRO A 329 15.00 24.92 -17.12
N VAL A 330 15.85 25.29 -18.07
CA VAL A 330 17.21 25.78 -17.86
C VAL A 330 17.15 27.27 -17.51
N ASP A 331 17.73 27.66 -16.38
CA ASP A 331 17.95 29.04 -16.00
C ASP A 331 19.01 29.69 -16.91
N VAL A 332 18.63 30.78 -17.57
CA VAL A 332 19.54 31.64 -18.34
C VAL A 332 19.65 32.98 -17.62
N THR A 333 20.82 33.24 -17.03
CA THR A 333 21.27 34.59 -16.67
C THR A 333 22.41 34.98 -17.62
N THR A 334 22.26 36.12 -18.27
CA THR A 334 23.20 36.67 -19.25
C THR A 334 24.16 37.68 -18.63
N GLY A 335 25.43 37.58 -19.05
CA GLY A 335 26.42 38.66 -19.17
C GLY A 335 27.31 38.87 -17.93
N GLU A 336 28.63 39.04 -18.02
CA GLU A 336 29.55 39.17 -19.15
C GLU A 336 31.00 39.19 -18.59
N GLN A 337 31.97 38.85 -19.44
CA GLN A 337 33.40 39.23 -19.42
C GLN A 337 34.40 38.52 -18.47
N ASN A 338 35.25 37.72 -19.13
CA ASN A 338 36.60 37.27 -18.74
C ASN A 338 37.60 38.45 -18.91
N PRO A 339 38.86 38.46 -18.37
CA PRO A 339 39.81 37.35 -18.56
C PRO A 339 40.91 37.10 -17.48
N LEU A 340 41.52 35.90 -17.59
CA LEU A 340 42.93 35.53 -17.32
C LEU A 340 43.54 35.79 -15.94
N PHE A 341 43.96 34.70 -15.25
CA PHE A 341 45.37 34.46 -14.86
C PHE A 341 45.54 33.02 -14.31
N GLU A 342 46.59 32.34 -14.77
CA GLU A 342 47.12 31.08 -14.25
C GLU A 342 47.65 31.25 -12.81
N THR A 343 47.52 30.21 -11.97
CA THR A 343 48.65 29.57 -11.26
C THR A 343 48.21 28.40 -10.38
N GLN A 344 49.18 27.50 -10.18
CA GLN A 344 49.16 26.16 -9.62
C GLN A 344 48.97 26.12 -8.08
N GLY A 345 48.53 24.97 -7.54
CA GLY A 345 48.76 24.64 -6.11
C GLY A 345 47.79 23.62 -5.50
N THR A 346 48.25 22.38 -5.35
CA THR A 346 47.61 21.26 -4.65
C THR A 346 47.74 21.38 -3.10
N PRO A 347 47.20 20.46 -2.25
CA PRO A 347 46.20 20.76 -1.22
C PRO A 347 46.75 20.71 0.22
N LEU A 348 46.12 21.40 1.18
CA LEU A 348 46.36 21.19 2.61
C LEU A 348 45.08 21.35 3.46
N ALA A 349 44.68 20.26 4.11
CA ALA A 349 44.05 20.24 5.43
C ALA A 349 45.02 19.52 6.39
N PRO A 350 44.85 19.50 7.73
CA PRO A 350 43.84 20.11 8.60
C PRO A 350 44.47 20.91 9.77
N ARG A 351 43.67 21.57 10.64
CA ARG A 351 44.06 21.86 12.04
C ARG A 351 42.88 22.33 12.91
N CYS A 352 42.60 21.57 13.98
CA CYS A 352 41.92 22.02 15.20
C CYS A 352 42.88 22.82 16.10
N PRO A 353 42.36 23.63 17.04
CA PRO A 353 43.04 23.92 18.30
C PRO A 353 42.18 23.60 19.56
N PRO A 354 42.79 23.61 20.78
CA PRO A 354 42.45 22.71 21.90
C PRO A 354 42.02 23.39 23.23
N GLY A 355 41.65 22.57 24.24
CA GLY A 355 41.71 22.87 25.70
C GLY A 355 40.35 22.83 26.44
N MET A 356 39.90 21.78 27.17
CA MET A 356 40.25 21.32 28.55
C MET A 356 40.09 22.42 29.63
N VAL A 357 39.34 22.31 30.76
CA VAL A 357 39.15 21.25 31.80
C VAL A 357 37.85 21.54 32.63
N PRO A 358 37.16 20.53 33.24
CA PRO A 358 35.94 20.65 34.07
C PRO A 358 36.22 20.90 35.57
N PRO A 359 35.21 21.13 36.44
CA PRO A 359 34.63 20.08 37.32
C PRO A 359 33.11 20.30 37.56
N LEU A 360 32.26 19.50 38.23
CA LEU A 360 32.35 18.69 39.45
C LEU A 360 31.13 17.73 39.49
N CYS A 361 31.32 16.51 39.98
CA CYS A 361 30.25 15.65 40.49
C CYS A 361 29.61 16.29 41.73
N GLN A 362 28.29 16.17 41.88
CA GLN A 362 27.67 15.97 43.20
C GLN A 362 26.46 15.04 43.06
N ALA A 363 26.42 14.07 43.97
CA ALA A 363 25.44 13.02 44.09
C ALA A 363 24.15 13.50 44.78
N ALA A 364 23.01 12.92 44.36
CA ALA A 364 21.93 12.43 45.20
C ALA A 364 21.01 11.56 44.33
#